data_AF-A0A8J5JQI0-F1
#
_entry.id   AF-A0A8J5JQI0-F1
#
_cell.length_a   1.000
_cell.length_b   1.000
_cell.length_c   1.000
_cell.angle_alpha   90.00
_cell.angle_beta   90.00
_cell.angle_gamma   90.00
#
_symmetry.space_group_name_H-M   'P 1'
#
loop_
_entity.id
_entity.type
_entity.pdbx_description
1 polymer ?
#
loop_
_entity_poly.entity_id
_entity_poly.type
_entity_poly.pdbx_seq_one_letter_code
_entity_poly.pdbx_strand_id
1 'polypeptide(L)'
;MAKGDKEKCFTSSAADYYNTRKRGNHDQICNTNYNTMIDAAVPIYWKSMECGNAVHVAYWFFYGYQDTCSPGAGAHDADWEHIVVKVIDVDTSNEKLDKVMYYQHEGRYTRKQGNYEVYNTNHPIVYVGKNSHGSYHDDGGSGTCCYFEDFRNPGSHNQHQDTWLNLEELRRDNTSPEWMLDTGSVYFDGITSPLNRDETYDLCNLQGCEGAWLQVCNTCGCAKSDIGDEIM
;
A
#
# COMPACT_ATOMS: atom_id res chain seq x y z
N MET A 1 7.88 2.38 -9.42
CA MET A 1 7.65 0.94 -9.69
C MET A 1 8.89 0.36 -10.36
N ALA A 2 9.21 -0.90 -10.06
CA ALA A 2 10.38 -1.59 -10.60
C ALA A 2 10.33 -1.74 -12.13
N LYS A 3 11.51 -1.77 -12.77
CA LYS A 3 11.66 -2.04 -14.22
C LYS A 3 10.88 -3.29 -14.63
N GLY A 4 10.07 -3.15 -15.69
CA GLY A 4 9.30 -4.25 -16.29
C GLY A 4 10.14 -5.45 -16.75
N ASP A 5 10.18 -6.48 -15.90
CA ASP A 5 10.03 -7.84 -16.40
C ASP A 5 8.56 -8.01 -16.81
N LYS A 6 8.30 -8.82 -17.85
CA LYS A 6 7.01 -8.84 -18.58
C LYS A 6 5.82 -9.43 -17.80
N GLU A 7 5.99 -9.69 -16.51
CA GLU A 7 5.21 -10.64 -15.71
C GLU A 7 4.80 -10.07 -14.33
N LYS A 8 5.18 -8.83 -13.99
CA LYS A 8 4.78 -8.18 -12.72
C LYS A 8 3.54 -7.31 -12.90
N CYS A 9 2.66 -7.31 -11.90
CA CYS A 9 1.38 -6.63 -11.95
C CYS A 9 1.49 -5.18 -11.48
N PHE A 10 0.82 -4.28 -12.21
CA PHE A 10 0.50 -2.93 -11.75
C PHE A 10 -0.75 -2.97 -10.86
N THR A 11 -1.05 -1.85 -10.18
CA THR A 11 -2.26 -1.74 -9.37
C THR A 11 -3.51 -1.98 -10.23
N SER A 12 -4.60 -2.43 -9.62
CA SER A 12 -5.81 -2.91 -10.27
C SER A 12 -7.07 -2.37 -9.59
N SER A 13 -8.18 -2.35 -10.32
CA SER A 13 -9.49 -2.06 -9.76
C SER A 13 -9.99 -3.26 -8.93
N ALA A 14 -10.19 -3.04 -7.62
CA ALA A 14 -10.76 -4.00 -6.70
C ALA A 14 -12.23 -4.29 -7.03
N ALA A 15 -12.95 -3.29 -7.55
CA ALA A 15 -14.32 -3.44 -8.04
C ALA A 15 -14.38 -4.42 -9.23
N ASP A 16 -13.48 -4.28 -10.21
CA ASP A 16 -13.43 -5.16 -11.37
C ASP A 16 -12.96 -6.57 -11.00
N TYR A 17 -12.04 -6.68 -10.04
CA TYR A 17 -11.60 -7.94 -9.47
C TYR A 17 -12.75 -8.69 -8.79
N TYR A 18 -13.41 -8.05 -7.82
CA TYR A 18 -14.58 -8.57 -7.10
C TYR A 18 -15.66 -9.04 -8.08
N ASN A 19 -16.00 -8.20 -9.06
CA ASN A 19 -17.00 -8.54 -10.08
C ASN A 19 -16.56 -9.67 -11.01
N THR A 20 -15.25 -9.94 -11.14
CA THR A 20 -14.72 -11.05 -11.92
C THR A 20 -14.75 -12.36 -11.13
N ARG A 21 -14.34 -12.35 -9.86
CA ARG A 21 -14.51 -13.49 -8.94
C ARG A 21 -15.97 -13.85 -8.72
N LYS A 22 -16.84 -12.86 -8.54
CA LYS A 22 -18.29 -13.05 -8.40
C LYS A 22 -18.95 -13.70 -9.63
N ARG A 23 -18.35 -13.59 -10.81
CA ARG A 23 -18.79 -14.30 -12.04
C ARG A 23 -18.25 -15.73 -12.16
N GLY A 24 -17.53 -16.24 -11.15
CA GLY A 24 -16.96 -17.59 -11.13
C GLY A 24 -15.67 -17.74 -11.95
N ASN A 25 -14.97 -16.64 -12.24
CA ASN A 25 -13.67 -16.71 -12.88
C ASN A 25 -12.58 -16.94 -11.82
N HIS A 26 -11.82 -18.02 -12.00
CA HIS A 26 -10.68 -18.42 -11.14
C HIS A 26 -9.35 -18.40 -11.90
N ASP A 27 -9.27 -17.64 -12.99
CA ASP A 27 -8.01 -17.40 -13.71
C ASP A 27 -7.19 -16.34 -12.95
N GLN A 28 -5.87 -16.32 -13.17
CA GLN A 28 -5.00 -15.27 -12.61
C GLN A 28 -5.35 -13.89 -13.21
N ILE A 29 -5.61 -12.90 -12.36
CA ILE A 29 -5.95 -11.54 -12.79
C ILE A 29 -4.76 -10.61 -12.51
N CYS A 30 -4.07 -10.18 -13.56
CA CYS A 30 -2.89 -9.31 -13.44
C CYS A 30 -3.00 -8.12 -14.40
N ASN A 31 -2.93 -6.89 -13.88
CA ASN A 31 -2.84 -5.71 -14.73
C ASN A 31 -1.40 -5.52 -15.23
N THR A 32 -1.15 -5.84 -16.49
CA THR A 32 0.16 -5.64 -17.13
C THR A 32 0.22 -4.37 -18.00
N ASN A 33 -0.84 -3.55 -18.00
CA ASN A 33 -0.96 -2.38 -18.85
C ASN A 33 -0.58 -1.09 -18.12
N TYR A 34 0.68 -0.66 -18.25
CA TYR A 34 1.18 0.56 -17.62
C TYR A 34 0.40 1.83 -17.98
N ASN A 35 -0.26 1.89 -19.15
CA ASN A 35 -1.07 3.05 -19.52
C ASN A 35 -2.17 3.34 -18.49
N THR A 36 -2.73 2.29 -17.87
CA THR A 36 -3.75 2.45 -16.82
C THR A 36 -3.26 3.20 -15.58
N MET A 37 -1.95 3.27 -15.35
CA MET A 37 -1.33 4.02 -14.25
C MET A 37 -1.25 5.52 -14.56
N ILE A 38 -0.81 5.86 -15.78
CA ILE A 38 -0.62 7.26 -16.23
C ILE A 38 -1.91 7.92 -16.71
N ASP A 39 -2.88 7.14 -17.20
CA ASP A 39 -4.21 7.60 -17.59
C ASP A 39 -5.16 7.73 -16.37
N ALA A 40 -4.66 7.51 -15.14
CA ALA A 40 -5.42 7.47 -13.89
C ALA A 40 -6.64 6.52 -13.92
N ALA A 41 -6.59 5.46 -14.74
CA ALA A 41 -7.71 4.54 -14.95
C ALA A 41 -7.94 3.56 -13.79
N VAL A 42 -6.94 3.40 -12.91
CA VAL A 42 -7.04 2.58 -11.69
C VAL A 42 -7.14 3.48 -10.45
N PRO A 43 -8.15 3.29 -9.59
CA PRO A 43 -8.30 4.07 -8.37
C PRO A 43 -7.32 3.66 -7.27
N ILE A 44 -7.01 4.62 -6.41
CA ILE A 44 -6.37 4.43 -5.11
C ILE A 44 -7.45 4.69 -4.06
N TYR A 45 -7.58 3.77 -3.11
CA TYR A 45 -8.63 3.86 -2.11
C TYR A 45 -8.10 4.54 -0.85
N TRP A 46 -8.92 5.30 -0.13
CA TRP A 46 -8.44 6.02 1.03
C TRP A 46 -9.45 6.08 2.18
N LYS A 47 -8.93 6.22 3.40
CA LYS A 47 -9.70 6.59 4.59
C LYS A 47 -8.90 7.57 5.43
N SER A 48 -9.57 8.54 6.06
CA SER A 48 -8.94 9.43 7.03
C SER A 48 -9.60 9.38 8.40
N MET A 49 -8.85 9.87 9.40
CA MET A 49 -9.30 10.07 10.77
C MET A 49 -8.65 11.35 11.33
N GLU A 50 -9.45 12.17 12.01
CA GLU A 50 -8.96 13.34 12.74
C GLU A 50 -8.35 12.91 14.09
N CYS A 51 -7.11 13.30 14.33
CA CYS A 51 -6.28 12.91 15.46
C CYS A 51 -5.76 14.14 16.21
N GLY A 52 -6.68 15.03 16.64
CA GLY A 52 -6.33 16.30 17.29
C GLY A 52 -6.00 17.40 16.27
N ASN A 53 -4.78 17.97 16.31
CA ASN A 53 -4.30 18.92 15.30
C ASN A 53 -3.70 18.22 14.06
N ALA A 54 -4.03 16.95 13.84
CA ALA A 54 -3.50 16.12 12.78
C ALA A 54 -4.63 15.36 12.08
N VAL A 55 -4.43 15.02 10.82
CA VAL A 55 -5.23 14.03 10.09
C VAL A 55 -4.31 12.89 9.68
N HIS A 56 -4.70 11.67 10.00
CA HIS A 56 -4.06 10.45 9.52
C HIS A 56 -4.88 9.93 8.34
N VAL A 57 -4.22 9.62 7.22
CA VAL A 57 -4.86 9.12 5.99
C VAL A 57 -4.21 7.80 5.58
N ALA A 58 -4.99 6.72 5.62
CA ALA A 58 -4.61 5.45 5.01
C ALA A 58 -4.89 5.49 3.51
N TYR A 59 -3.89 5.19 2.69
CA TYR A 59 -4.02 5.01 1.24
C TYR A 59 -3.75 3.55 0.89
N TRP A 60 -4.76 2.88 0.34
CA TRP A 60 -4.77 1.48 -0.05
C TRP A 60 -4.69 1.34 -1.56
N PHE A 61 -3.90 0.39 -2.03
CA PHE A 61 -3.76 0.01 -3.43
C PHE A 61 -3.95 -1.50 -3.54
N PHE A 62 -4.61 -1.90 -4.62
CA PHE A 62 -4.96 -3.28 -4.87
C PHE A 62 -4.15 -3.82 -6.05
N TYR A 63 -3.71 -5.08 -5.95
CA TYR A 63 -3.20 -5.84 -7.09
C TYR A 63 -4.05 -7.10 -7.25
N GLY A 64 -4.38 -7.47 -8.49
CA GLY A 64 -5.16 -8.69 -8.72
C GLY A 64 -4.37 -9.98 -8.41
N TYR A 65 -3.04 -9.92 -8.46
CA TYR A 65 -2.16 -11.06 -8.22
C TYR A 65 -0.80 -10.57 -7.73
N GLN A 66 -0.29 -11.23 -6.68
CA GLN A 66 1.09 -11.18 -6.22
C GLN A 66 1.85 -12.38 -6.76
N ASP A 67 3.07 -12.14 -7.26
CA ASP A 67 3.93 -13.20 -7.79
C ASP A 67 4.91 -13.72 -6.72
N THR A 68 5.56 -14.86 -6.99
CA THR A 68 6.51 -15.49 -6.06
C THR A 68 7.65 -14.53 -5.68
N CYS A 69 7.89 -14.39 -4.37
CA CYS A 69 9.07 -13.68 -3.85
C CYS A 69 10.28 -14.61 -3.65
N SER A 70 10.05 -15.93 -3.63
CA SER A 70 11.08 -16.97 -3.62
C SER A 70 10.52 -18.27 -4.22
N PRO A 71 11.37 -19.27 -4.56
CA PRO A 71 10.93 -20.48 -5.26
C PRO A 71 9.79 -21.22 -4.55
N GLY A 72 8.57 -21.10 -5.09
CA GLY A 72 7.37 -21.77 -4.58
C GLY A 72 6.64 -21.09 -3.42
N ALA A 73 6.96 -19.84 -3.07
CA ALA A 73 6.33 -19.12 -1.97
C ALA A 73 6.05 -17.63 -2.29
N GLY A 74 5.00 -17.08 -1.65
CA GLY A 74 4.61 -15.66 -1.72
C GLY A 74 3.59 -15.33 -2.81
N ALA A 75 3.39 -16.18 -3.81
CA ALA A 75 2.37 -15.95 -4.84
C ALA A 75 0.95 -16.17 -4.30
N HIS A 76 0.05 -15.24 -4.58
CA HIS A 76 -1.39 -15.38 -4.33
C HIS A 76 -2.23 -14.46 -5.22
N ASP A 77 -3.47 -14.87 -5.42
CA ASP A 77 -4.53 -14.02 -5.95
C ASP A 77 -5.01 -13.01 -4.89
N ALA A 78 -5.39 -11.81 -5.34
CA ALA A 78 -5.80 -10.65 -4.55
C ALA A 78 -4.72 -10.14 -3.57
N ASP A 79 -4.39 -8.86 -3.63
CA ASP A 79 -3.37 -8.29 -2.77
C ASP A 79 -3.70 -6.82 -2.44
N TRP A 80 -3.54 -6.46 -1.16
CA TRP A 80 -4.04 -5.22 -0.56
C TRP A 80 -2.93 -4.60 0.28
N GLU A 81 -2.19 -3.71 -0.35
CA GLU A 81 -1.06 -2.98 0.23
C GLU A 81 -1.45 -1.54 0.54
N HIS A 82 -0.71 -0.91 1.46
CA HIS A 82 -1.05 0.44 1.90
C HIS A 82 0.11 1.23 2.51
N ILE A 83 -0.12 2.54 2.65
CA ILE A 83 0.62 3.42 3.54
C ILE A 83 -0.36 4.19 4.43
N VAL A 84 0.14 4.74 5.54
CA VAL A 84 -0.55 5.80 6.27
C VAL A 84 0.29 7.08 6.18
N VAL A 85 -0.35 8.22 5.99
CA VAL A 85 0.27 9.55 5.97
C VAL A 85 -0.30 10.38 7.11
N LYS A 86 0.57 11.03 7.87
CA LYS A 86 0.19 11.99 8.92
C LYS A 86 0.45 13.41 8.43
N VAL A 87 -0.63 14.18 8.34
CA VAL A 87 -0.61 15.62 8.12
C VAL A 87 -0.86 16.30 9.46
N ILE A 88 -0.07 17.32 9.81
CA ILE A 88 -0.21 18.08 11.07
C ILE A 88 -0.46 19.56 10.78
N ASP A 89 -0.97 20.25 11.80
CA ASP A 89 -1.35 21.66 11.74
C ASP A 89 -2.42 21.92 10.66
N VAL A 90 -3.32 20.95 10.49
CA VAL A 90 -4.49 21.00 9.58
C VAL A 90 -5.41 22.17 9.90
N ASP A 91 -6.12 22.66 8.88
CA ASP A 91 -6.93 23.90 8.94
C ASP A 91 -6.13 25.17 9.34
N THR A 92 -4.79 25.14 9.26
CA THR A 92 -3.93 26.30 9.47
C THR A 92 -3.08 26.63 8.24
N SER A 93 -2.48 27.83 8.23
CA SER A 93 -1.51 28.22 7.19
C SER A 93 -0.18 27.45 7.25
N ASN A 94 0.00 26.53 8.21
CA ASN A 94 1.22 25.77 8.44
C ASN A 94 1.05 24.26 8.19
N GLU A 95 -0.09 23.86 7.62
CA GLU A 95 -0.40 22.46 7.28
C GLU A 95 0.74 21.81 6.49
N LYS A 96 1.17 20.62 6.92
CA LYS A 96 2.33 19.93 6.35
C LYS A 96 2.32 18.42 6.63
N LEU A 97 3.01 17.68 5.76
CA LEU A 97 3.39 16.29 6.01
C LEU A 97 4.35 16.20 7.22
N ASP A 98 4.08 15.30 8.16
CA ASP A 98 4.92 15.02 9.33
C ASP A 98 5.58 13.64 9.25
N LYS A 99 4.77 12.59 9.04
CA LYS A 99 5.23 11.20 9.01
C LYS A 99 4.53 10.39 7.93
N VAL A 100 5.22 9.35 7.45
CA VAL A 100 4.66 8.33 6.56
C VAL A 100 5.00 6.96 7.11
N MET A 101 3.98 6.13 7.30
CA MET A 101 4.08 4.74 7.73
C MET A 101 3.96 3.84 6.51
N TYR A 102 4.97 3.01 6.31
CA TYR A 102 5.12 2.13 5.17
C TYR A 102 4.87 0.68 5.63
N TYR A 103 3.95 -0.02 4.98
CA TYR A 103 3.64 -1.42 5.25
C TYR A 103 4.32 -2.35 4.26
N GLN A 104 4.63 -3.56 4.71
CA GLN A 104 5.14 -4.68 3.93
C GLN A 104 4.39 -5.92 4.43
N HIS A 105 3.15 -6.08 3.96
CA HIS A 105 2.13 -6.94 4.59
C HIS A 105 2.01 -6.68 6.12
N GLU A 106 2.31 -7.68 6.96
CA GLU A 106 2.22 -7.59 8.44
C GLU A 106 3.30 -6.68 9.07
N GLY A 107 4.41 -6.41 8.39
CA GLY A 107 5.46 -5.52 8.89
C GLY A 107 5.16 -4.05 8.57
N ARG A 108 5.48 -3.12 9.47
CA ARG A 108 5.34 -1.67 9.19
C ARG A 108 6.45 -0.83 9.83
N TYR A 109 6.74 0.33 9.27
CA TYR A 109 7.67 1.30 9.85
C TYR A 109 7.37 2.74 9.45
N THR A 110 7.61 3.67 10.36
CA THR A 110 7.31 5.09 10.16
C THR A 110 8.55 5.93 9.95
N ARG A 111 8.52 6.82 8.96
CA ARG A 111 9.57 7.80 8.65
C ARG A 111 9.08 9.21 8.93
N LYS A 112 9.96 10.04 9.48
CA LYS A 112 9.74 11.48 9.72
C LYS A 112 10.06 12.30 8.48
N GLN A 113 9.49 13.50 8.37
CA GLN A 113 9.79 14.45 7.30
C GLN A 113 11.31 14.67 7.16
N GLY A 114 11.81 14.61 5.93
CA GLY A 114 13.25 14.65 5.62
C GLY A 114 13.92 13.27 5.53
N ASN A 115 13.29 12.22 6.05
CA ASN A 115 13.75 10.83 5.96
C ASN A 115 12.95 9.97 4.95
N TYR A 116 12.11 10.60 4.14
CA TYR A 116 11.44 10.04 2.96
C TYR A 116 11.40 11.07 1.83
N GLU A 117 11.30 10.61 0.58
CA GLU A 117 11.23 11.47 -0.59
C GLU A 117 9.84 12.07 -0.81
N VAL A 118 9.78 13.27 -1.39
CA VAL A 118 8.52 14.02 -1.58
C VAL A 118 8.48 14.67 -2.96
N TYR A 119 7.47 14.32 -3.75
CA TYR A 119 7.14 14.97 -5.01
C TYR A 119 6.39 16.28 -4.75
N ASN A 120 6.82 17.36 -5.41
CA ASN A 120 6.24 18.71 -5.33
C ASN A 120 5.93 19.23 -3.90
N THR A 121 6.74 18.84 -2.91
CA THR A 121 6.65 19.20 -1.47
C THR A 121 5.47 18.65 -0.67
N ASN A 122 4.46 18.05 -1.31
CA ASN A 122 3.22 17.62 -0.66
C ASN A 122 2.77 16.17 -0.95
N HIS A 123 3.44 15.44 -1.84
CA HIS A 123 3.13 14.03 -2.11
C HIS A 123 4.30 13.13 -1.72
N PRO A 124 4.20 12.30 -0.66
CA PRO A 124 5.23 11.30 -0.35
C PRO A 124 5.46 10.36 -1.52
N ILE A 125 6.72 10.08 -1.85
CA ILE A 125 7.07 9.04 -2.81
C ILE A 125 7.07 7.69 -2.10
N VAL A 126 6.44 6.70 -2.72
CA VAL A 126 6.41 5.31 -2.27
C VAL A 126 7.06 4.44 -3.34
N TYR A 127 8.07 3.69 -2.93
CA TYR A 127 8.66 2.63 -3.73
C TYR A 127 7.92 1.32 -3.43
N VAL A 128 7.52 0.61 -4.48
CA VAL A 128 6.77 -0.65 -4.41
C VAL A 128 7.71 -1.83 -4.63
N GLY A 129 7.65 -2.83 -3.76
CA GLY A 129 8.38 -4.09 -3.87
C GLY A 129 8.01 -4.84 -5.16
N LYS A 130 9.02 -5.32 -5.89
CA LYS A 130 8.86 -5.96 -7.21
C LYS A 130 8.13 -7.30 -7.15
N ASN A 131 8.18 -8.00 -6.03
CA ASN A 131 7.58 -9.33 -5.89
C ASN A 131 6.45 -9.37 -4.85
N SER A 132 6.61 -8.65 -3.74
CA SER A 132 5.75 -8.65 -2.57
C SER A 132 4.89 -7.39 -2.41
N HIS A 133 4.95 -6.48 -3.39
CA HIS A 133 4.24 -5.19 -3.46
C HIS A 133 4.31 -4.24 -2.25
N GLY A 134 5.04 -4.62 -1.20
CA GLY A 134 5.25 -3.81 -0.01
C GLY A 134 5.68 -2.38 -0.35
N SER A 135 5.32 -1.46 0.52
CA SER A 135 5.60 -0.05 0.39
C SER A 135 6.87 0.34 1.14
N TYR A 136 7.66 1.25 0.56
CA TYR A 136 8.93 1.65 1.12
C TYR A 136 9.29 3.11 0.82
N HIS A 137 10.11 3.69 1.69
CA HIS A 137 10.63 5.06 1.58
C HIS A 137 11.89 5.22 0.69
N ASP A 138 12.56 4.10 0.35
CA ASP A 138 13.83 4.06 -0.39
C ASP A 138 13.73 3.13 -1.61
N ASP A 139 14.63 3.25 -2.59
CA ASP A 139 14.60 2.51 -3.87
C ASP A 139 15.35 1.17 -3.87
N GLY A 140 15.92 0.77 -2.72
CA GLY A 140 16.87 -0.33 -2.60
C GLY A 140 16.26 -1.73 -2.53
N GLY A 141 16.79 -2.54 -1.60
CA GLY A 141 16.50 -3.97 -1.46
C GLY A 141 17.64 -4.84 -2.02
N SER A 142 17.87 -5.99 -1.39
CA SER A 142 18.92 -6.95 -1.78
C SER A 142 18.39 -8.14 -2.60
N GLY A 143 17.06 -8.31 -2.66
CA GLY A 143 16.38 -9.22 -3.60
C GLY A 143 15.82 -10.52 -3.05
N THR A 144 15.56 -10.63 -1.75
CA THR A 144 14.98 -11.84 -1.13
C THR A 144 13.48 -11.68 -0.84
N CYS A 145 12.79 -12.76 -0.44
CA CYS A 145 11.42 -12.71 0.10
C CYS A 145 11.26 -11.87 1.37
N CYS A 146 12.37 -11.45 1.99
CA CYS A 146 12.29 -10.82 3.29
C CYS A 146 11.70 -9.42 3.16
N TYR A 147 10.79 -9.08 4.08
CA TYR A 147 9.98 -7.84 4.08
C TYR A 147 10.73 -6.51 3.95
N PHE A 148 12.05 -6.48 4.07
CA PHE A 148 12.88 -5.26 3.93
C PHE A 148 13.83 -5.32 2.70
N GLU A 149 13.90 -6.47 2.03
CA GLU A 149 14.84 -6.81 0.98
C GLU A 149 14.25 -6.83 -0.41
N ASP A 150 12.92 -6.80 -0.57
CA ASP A 150 12.31 -6.86 -1.89
C ASP A 150 12.85 -5.73 -2.78
N PHE A 151 13.24 -6.10 -4.00
CA PHE A 151 13.85 -5.20 -4.94
C PHE A 151 12.82 -4.15 -5.35
N ARG A 152 13.17 -2.87 -5.23
CA ARG A 152 12.36 -1.79 -5.78
C ARG A 152 12.93 -1.24 -7.07
N ASN A 153 14.24 -1.00 -7.10
CA ASN A 153 15.07 -0.75 -8.29
C ASN A 153 14.25 -0.28 -9.52
N PRO A 154 13.76 0.97 -9.51
CA PRO A 154 12.89 1.51 -10.55
C PRO A 154 13.55 1.56 -11.93
N GLY A 155 14.89 1.45 -11.97
CA GLY A 155 15.67 1.44 -13.19
C GLY A 155 15.50 2.72 -14.01
N SER A 156 15.72 2.64 -15.31
CA SER A 156 15.69 3.82 -16.20
C SER A 156 14.30 4.22 -16.69
N HIS A 157 13.25 3.42 -16.42
CA HIS A 157 11.93 3.61 -17.05
C HIS A 157 10.99 4.52 -16.25
N ASN A 158 11.40 4.96 -15.04
CA ASN A 158 10.67 5.89 -14.17
C ASN A 158 9.16 5.62 -14.10
N GLN A 159 8.76 4.35 -13.99
CA GLN A 159 7.35 3.97 -13.97
C GLN A 159 6.73 4.34 -12.62
N HIS A 160 5.69 5.15 -12.64
CA HIS A 160 5.00 5.66 -11.46
C HIS A 160 3.49 5.78 -11.71
N GLN A 161 2.74 5.94 -10.63
CA GLN A 161 1.31 6.23 -10.64
C GLN A 161 1.11 7.49 -9.80
N ASP A 162 0.55 8.53 -10.40
CA ASP A 162 0.19 9.77 -9.69
C ASP A 162 -1.13 9.51 -8.94
N THR A 163 -0.99 8.95 -7.73
CA THR A 163 -2.09 8.36 -6.94
C THR A 163 -3.23 9.33 -6.63
N TRP A 164 -2.95 10.64 -6.59
CA TRP A 164 -3.93 11.70 -6.34
C TRP A 164 -4.89 11.96 -7.51
N LEU A 165 -4.65 11.41 -8.70
CA LEU A 165 -5.49 11.63 -9.88
C LEU A 165 -6.79 10.82 -9.88
N ASN A 166 -6.88 9.73 -9.11
CA ASN A 166 -8.08 8.90 -8.99
C ASN A 166 -8.18 8.32 -7.57
N LEU A 167 -8.88 9.04 -6.69
CA LEU A 167 -9.08 8.68 -5.29
C LEU A 167 -10.52 8.25 -5.01
N GLU A 168 -10.72 7.05 -4.45
CA GLU A 168 -12.03 6.55 -4.04
C GLU A 168 -12.09 6.38 -2.50
N GLU A 169 -13.02 7.05 -1.83
CA GLU A 169 -13.15 6.92 -0.37
C GLU A 169 -13.72 5.56 0.02
N LEU A 170 -12.99 4.83 0.88
CA LEU A 170 -13.46 3.63 1.57
C LEU A 170 -14.59 3.99 2.53
N ARG A 171 -15.79 3.45 2.30
CA ARG A 171 -16.97 3.72 3.12
C ARG A 171 -17.95 2.57 3.14
N ARG A 172 -18.81 2.56 4.16
CA ARG A 172 -19.90 1.59 4.37
C ARG A 172 -21.19 2.37 4.62
N ASP A 173 -21.81 2.81 3.53
CA ASP A 173 -23.06 3.59 3.49
C ASP A 173 -23.99 3.10 2.38
N ASN A 174 -25.15 3.75 2.21
CA ASN A 174 -26.15 3.41 1.20
C ASN A 174 -25.76 3.77 -0.26
N THR A 175 -24.60 4.41 -0.47
CA THR A 175 -24.03 4.74 -1.78
C THR A 175 -22.85 3.84 -2.15
N SER A 176 -22.40 3.00 -1.22
CA SER A 176 -21.19 2.21 -1.35
C SER A 176 -21.39 1.08 -2.38
N PRO A 177 -20.40 0.81 -3.25
CA PRO A 177 -20.46 -0.33 -4.15
C PRO A 177 -20.45 -1.64 -3.37
N GLU A 178 -21.00 -2.69 -3.97
CA GLU A 178 -21.22 -3.98 -3.29
C GLU A 178 -19.94 -4.56 -2.65
N TRP A 179 -18.79 -4.42 -3.32
CA TRP A 179 -17.50 -4.93 -2.83
C TRP A 179 -17.02 -4.25 -1.53
N MET A 180 -17.41 -3.00 -1.28
CA MET A 180 -17.15 -2.31 0.00
C MET A 180 -18.14 -2.74 1.09
N LEU A 181 -19.33 -3.17 0.70
CA LEU A 181 -20.37 -3.66 1.61
C LEU A 181 -20.13 -5.12 2.02
N ASP A 182 -19.45 -5.92 1.20
CA ASP A 182 -19.07 -7.29 1.58
C ASP A 182 -18.20 -7.28 2.86
N THR A 183 -18.53 -8.18 3.78
CA THR A 183 -17.79 -8.42 5.03
C THR A 183 -17.04 -9.74 4.99
N GLY A 184 -17.32 -10.59 4.00
CA GLY A 184 -16.50 -11.75 3.68
C GLY A 184 -15.27 -11.37 2.85
N SER A 185 -14.50 -12.40 2.51
CA SER A 185 -13.32 -12.31 1.64
C SER A 185 -13.37 -13.26 0.44
N VAL A 186 -14.52 -13.91 0.20
CA VAL A 186 -14.68 -14.95 -0.84
C VAL A 186 -14.39 -14.43 -2.24
N TYR A 187 -14.76 -13.18 -2.54
CA TYR A 187 -14.51 -12.54 -3.83
C TYR A 187 -13.19 -11.75 -3.89
N PHE A 188 -12.37 -11.87 -2.86
CA PHE A 188 -10.96 -11.45 -2.77
C PHE A 188 -10.08 -12.66 -2.39
N ASP A 189 -10.49 -13.88 -2.79
CA ASP A 189 -9.74 -15.13 -2.64
C ASP A 189 -9.25 -15.45 -1.21
N GLY A 190 -10.01 -15.02 -0.21
CA GLY A 190 -9.72 -15.19 1.22
C GLY A 190 -9.11 -13.95 1.86
N ILE A 191 -8.62 -12.98 1.09
CA ILE A 191 -7.99 -11.75 1.58
C ILE A 191 -9.04 -10.75 2.10
N THR A 192 -8.87 -10.33 3.35
CA THR A 192 -9.74 -9.40 4.05
C THR A 192 -9.72 -8.00 3.41
N SER A 193 -10.89 -7.46 3.03
CA SER A 193 -11.04 -6.07 2.55
C SER A 193 -10.50 -5.03 3.56
N PRO A 194 -9.90 -3.90 3.13
CA PRO A 194 -9.48 -2.81 4.00
C PRO A 194 -10.55 -2.35 5.00
N LEU A 195 -11.82 -2.35 4.59
CA LEU A 195 -12.99 -1.98 5.40
C LEU A 195 -13.34 -2.99 6.51
N ASN A 196 -12.46 -3.95 6.79
CA ASN A 196 -12.51 -4.91 7.90
C ASN A 196 -11.15 -5.02 8.62
N ARG A 197 -10.28 -4.00 8.51
CA ARG A 197 -8.92 -3.94 9.09
C ARG A 197 -8.76 -2.73 10.01
N ASP A 198 -8.01 -2.87 11.10
CA ASP A 198 -7.81 -1.80 12.09
C ASP A 198 -7.00 -0.63 11.49
N GLU A 199 -6.11 -0.92 10.54
CA GLU A 199 -5.33 0.03 9.74
C GLU A 199 -6.18 0.92 8.80
N THR A 200 -7.51 0.79 8.86
CA THR A 200 -8.48 1.69 8.21
C THR A 200 -9.29 2.53 9.21
N TYR A 201 -9.41 2.10 10.47
CA TYR A 201 -10.35 2.67 11.44
C TYR A 201 -9.74 3.17 12.76
N ASP A 202 -8.58 2.64 13.18
CA ASP A 202 -7.89 3.06 14.40
C ASP A 202 -6.62 3.87 14.09
N LEU A 203 -6.69 4.71 13.06
CA LEU A 203 -5.53 5.41 12.48
C LEU A 203 -4.78 6.27 13.51
N CYS A 204 -5.46 6.79 14.52
CA CYS A 204 -4.84 7.62 15.56
C CYS A 204 -4.02 6.84 16.61
N ASN A 205 -4.15 5.51 16.69
CA ASN A 205 -3.45 4.67 17.69
C ASN A 205 -2.47 3.68 17.07
N LEU A 206 -2.16 3.82 15.77
CA LEU A 206 -1.19 2.96 15.08
C LEU A 206 0.21 3.10 15.69
N GLN A 207 0.77 1.99 16.15
CA GLN A 207 2.16 1.91 16.61
C GLN A 207 3.12 2.11 15.44
N GLY A 208 4.16 2.92 15.67
CA GLY A 208 5.10 3.42 14.67
C GLY A 208 5.96 2.37 13.96
N CYS A 209 5.95 1.13 14.42
CA CYS A 209 6.49 -0.01 13.69
C CYS A 209 5.87 -1.33 14.14
N GLU A 210 6.17 -2.39 13.39
CA GLU A 210 5.94 -3.79 13.76
C GLU A 210 7.16 -4.62 13.30
N GLY A 211 7.73 -5.41 14.22
CA GLY A 211 8.69 -6.48 13.93
C GLY A 211 10.20 -6.20 14.08
N ALA A 212 10.90 -7.24 14.56
CA ALA A 212 12.31 -7.56 14.30
C ALA A 212 12.43 -9.10 14.05
N TRP A 213 13.50 -9.70 13.48
CA TRP A 213 14.91 -9.29 13.38
C TRP A 213 15.59 -9.83 12.09
N LEU A 214 16.75 -9.27 11.72
CA LEU A 214 17.24 -9.20 10.34
C LEU A 214 18.38 -10.20 9.99
N GLN A 215 18.01 -11.42 9.56
CA GLN A 215 18.83 -12.22 8.61
C GLN A 215 18.03 -13.31 7.85
N VAL A 216 17.69 -14.46 8.46
CA VAL A 216 16.78 -15.47 7.85
C VAL A 216 15.30 -15.24 8.23
N CYS A 217 15.01 -14.00 8.61
CA CYS A 217 13.76 -13.25 8.48
C CYS A 217 12.58 -13.57 9.43
N ASN A 218 12.34 -12.59 10.30
CA ASN A 218 11.01 -12.17 10.76
C ASN A 218 10.78 -10.72 10.27
N THR A 219 9.55 -10.19 10.39
CA THR A 219 9.20 -8.78 10.10
C THR A 219 10.25 -7.82 10.69
N CYS A 220 10.73 -6.82 9.92
CA CYS A 220 11.89 -5.99 10.31
C CYS A 220 11.60 -4.48 10.32
N GLY A 221 10.32 -4.08 10.43
CA GLY A 221 9.92 -2.69 10.31
C GLY A 221 10.65 -1.77 11.30
N CYS A 222 10.73 -2.15 12.57
CA CYS A 222 11.30 -1.30 13.62
C CYS A 222 12.77 -0.92 13.38
N ALA A 223 13.54 -1.71 12.62
CA ALA A 223 14.92 -1.38 12.26
C ALA A 223 15.06 -0.19 11.29
N LYS A 224 13.98 0.22 10.61
CA LYS A 224 13.93 1.39 9.70
C LYS A 224 13.07 2.54 10.24
N SER A 225 12.45 2.40 11.42
CA SER A 225 11.51 3.38 11.98
C SER A 225 12.24 4.53 12.68
N ASP A 226 11.79 5.77 12.41
CA ASP A 226 12.28 7.00 13.03
C ASP A 226 11.62 7.28 14.40
N ILE A 227 10.64 6.47 14.80
CA ILE A 227 9.87 6.60 16.05
C ILE A 227 9.79 5.30 16.88
N GLY A 228 10.28 4.18 16.35
CA GLY A 228 10.14 2.88 17.02
C GLY A 228 8.67 2.57 17.32
N ASP A 229 8.40 2.17 18.57
CA ASP A 229 7.08 1.76 19.05
C ASP A 229 6.17 2.93 19.49
N GLU A 230 6.63 4.19 19.35
CA GLU A 230 5.78 5.38 19.60
C GLU A 230 4.56 5.40 18.66
N ILE A 231 3.45 6.00 19.10
CA ILE A 231 2.27 6.21 18.24
C ILE A 231 2.62 7.19 17.11
N MET A 232 2.11 6.91 15.91
CA MET A 232 2.30 7.73 14.69
C MET A 232 1.88 9.19 14.89
#